data_AF-A0A0C3A200-F1
#
_entry.id   AF-A0A0C3A200-F1
#
_cell.length_a   1.000
_cell.length_b   1.000
_cell.length_c   1.000
_cell.angle_alpha   90.00
_cell.angle_beta   90.00
_cell.angle_gamma   90.00
#
_symmetry.space_group_name_H-M   'P 1'
#
loop_
_entity.id
_entity.type
_entity.pdbx_description
1 polymer ?
#
loop_
_entity_poly.entity_id
_entity_poly.type
_entity_poly.pdbx_seq_one_letter_code
_entity_poly.pdbx_strand_id
1 'polypeptide(L)'
;MTSLGHASLERANQRASAARESHLDPHRFKEAANLYRKAARAFKHEKRSSDAGNAYLLEAGCRDVCNDAENAVETLKKAAEAFIAGDDVHLAVETLKSSANSSIEIRDYRKAAHSIHVVAYIYLSDSNNLGPACRNFERAADLYRQDNAIFLAVACIKAIADTHIIVEDYEQANKLYELAAKTALESQDTVDDVKDYLLLASLSAFATQKEYLAQGKIQAYMDHNCHPKFGSTSEGKFVTYILNSVKARNGVAFDQCVETYRNVAQVDDLTALLLEKIGEIIDGEHPCATIS
;
A
#
# COMPACT_ATOMS: atom_id res chain seq x y z
N MET A 1 -14.32 -37.24 17.64
CA MET A 1 -13.31 -36.66 18.56
C MET A 1 -13.34 -35.16 18.35
N THR A 2 -13.72 -34.38 19.35
CA THR A 2 -13.71 -32.92 19.27
C THR A 2 -12.27 -32.45 19.07
N SER A 3 -12.01 -31.55 18.12
CA SER A 3 -10.65 -31.08 17.87
C SER A 3 -10.09 -30.35 19.09
N LEU A 4 -8.76 -30.30 19.24
CA LEU A 4 -8.10 -29.70 20.41
C LEU A 4 -8.45 -28.20 20.50
N GLY A 5 -8.60 -27.55 19.34
CA GLY A 5 -9.11 -26.18 19.23
C GLY A 5 -10.51 -26.02 19.81
N HIS A 6 -11.46 -26.86 19.39
CA HIS A 6 -12.86 -26.81 19.88
C HIS A 6 -12.98 -27.06 21.38
N ALA A 7 -12.27 -28.06 21.90
CA ALA A 7 -12.26 -28.32 23.34
C ALA A 7 -11.68 -27.15 24.16
N SER A 8 -10.70 -26.44 23.60
CA SER A 8 -10.13 -25.24 24.23
C SER A 8 -11.07 -24.04 24.14
N LEU A 9 -11.79 -23.91 23.02
CA LEU A 9 -12.76 -22.85 22.79
C LEU A 9 -13.98 -22.97 23.73
N GLU A 10 -14.53 -24.17 23.90
CA GLU A 10 -15.63 -24.42 24.85
C GLU A 10 -15.25 -24.04 26.28
N ARG A 11 -14.03 -24.39 26.71
CA ARG A 11 -13.50 -24.01 28.04
C ARG A 11 -13.36 -22.49 28.17
N ALA A 12 -12.91 -21.81 27.10
CA ALA A 12 -12.80 -20.35 27.09
C ALA A 12 -14.19 -19.68 27.19
N ASN A 13 -15.18 -20.19 26.44
CA ASN A 13 -16.56 -19.69 26.45
C ASN A 13 -17.20 -19.83 27.84
N GLN A 14 -17.05 -20.99 28.49
CA GLN A 14 -17.55 -21.21 29.86
C GLN A 14 -16.91 -20.25 30.87
N ARG A 15 -15.61 -19.96 30.72
CA ARG A 15 -14.92 -19.02 31.61
C ARG A 15 -15.37 -17.58 31.37
N ALA A 16 -15.59 -17.21 30.11
CA ALA A 16 -16.11 -15.89 29.73
C ALA A 16 -17.55 -15.66 30.20
N SER A 17 -18.44 -16.67 30.10
CA SER A 17 -19.81 -16.57 30.62
C SER A 17 -19.80 -16.42 32.15
N ALA A 18 -18.98 -17.20 32.85
CA ALA A 18 -18.82 -17.09 34.30
C ALA A 18 -18.19 -15.73 34.75
N ALA A 19 -17.46 -15.05 33.86
CA ALA A 19 -16.96 -13.69 34.11
C ALA A 19 -18.08 -12.65 33.96
N ARG A 20 -18.95 -12.81 32.95
CA ARG A 20 -20.13 -11.94 32.74
C ARG A 20 -21.13 -12.04 33.88
N GLU A 21 -21.40 -13.25 34.37
CA GLU A 21 -22.29 -13.48 35.51
C GLU A 21 -21.75 -12.92 36.83
N SER A 22 -20.42 -12.77 36.95
CA SER A 22 -19.73 -12.34 38.17
C SER A 22 -19.43 -10.83 38.18
N HIS A 23 -20.32 -9.98 37.66
CA HIS A 23 -20.14 -8.52 37.59
C HIS A 23 -18.86 -8.07 36.84
N LEU A 24 -18.56 -8.72 35.71
CA LEU A 24 -17.44 -8.36 34.84
C LEU A 24 -16.05 -8.39 35.50
N ASP A 25 -15.78 -9.38 36.36
CA ASP A 25 -14.47 -9.54 37.02
C ASP A 25 -13.31 -9.57 35.99
N PRO A 26 -12.42 -8.55 35.97
CA PRO A 26 -11.34 -8.45 35.00
C PRO A 26 -10.34 -9.61 35.06
N HIS A 27 -10.16 -10.22 36.24
CA HIS A 27 -9.23 -11.35 36.39
C HIS A 27 -9.71 -12.57 35.61
N ARG A 28 -11.02 -12.83 35.64
CA ARG A 28 -11.65 -13.95 34.92
C ARG A 28 -11.63 -13.73 33.40
N PHE A 29 -11.81 -12.49 32.95
CA PHE A 29 -11.66 -12.16 31.52
C PHE A 29 -10.23 -12.34 31.03
N LYS A 30 -9.22 -12.01 31.85
CA LYS A 30 -7.81 -12.23 31.50
C LYS A 30 -7.48 -13.72 31.36
N GLU A 31 -8.04 -14.56 32.24
CA GLU A 31 -7.93 -16.02 32.10
C GLU A 31 -8.63 -16.53 30.84
N ALA A 32 -9.85 -16.05 30.56
CA ALA A 32 -10.59 -16.41 29.36
C ALA A 32 -9.82 -16.02 28.08
N ALA A 33 -9.24 -14.81 28.04
CA ALA A 33 -8.39 -14.34 26.94
C ALA A 33 -7.19 -15.28 26.69
N ASN A 34 -6.53 -15.75 27.75
CA ASN A 34 -5.43 -16.71 27.62
C ASN A 34 -5.89 -18.08 27.08
N LEU A 35 -7.11 -18.52 27.43
CA LEU A 35 -7.70 -19.75 26.88
C LEU A 35 -8.09 -19.59 25.41
N TYR A 36 -8.67 -18.44 25.01
CA TYR A 36 -8.95 -18.14 23.62
C TYR A 36 -7.68 -18.11 22.77
N ARG A 37 -6.60 -17.50 23.27
CA ARG A 37 -5.29 -17.52 22.61
C ARG A 37 -4.78 -18.94 22.37
N LYS A 38 -4.93 -19.81 23.37
CA LYS A 38 -4.54 -21.22 23.26
C LYS A 38 -5.38 -21.96 22.24
N ALA A 39 -6.70 -21.71 22.21
CA ALA A 39 -7.60 -22.25 21.20
C ALA A 39 -7.22 -21.78 19.79
N ALA A 40 -6.95 -20.48 19.59
CA ALA A 40 -6.56 -19.92 18.31
C ALA A 40 -5.26 -20.54 17.77
N ARG A 41 -4.25 -20.73 18.64
CA ARG A 41 -3.01 -21.44 18.26
C ARG A 41 -3.28 -22.89 17.87
N ALA A 42 -4.15 -23.60 18.59
CA ALA A 42 -4.53 -24.96 18.23
C ALA A 42 -5.24 -25.00 16.87
N PHE A 43 -6.16 -24.07 16.59
CA PHE A 43 -6.82 -23.96 15.28
C PHE A 43 -5.83 -23.65 14.15
N LYS A 44 -4.81 -22.80 14.38
CA LYS A 44 -3.71 -22.59 13.41
C LYS A 44 -2.96 -23.89 13.12
N HIS A 45 -2.63 -24.69 14.14
CA HIS A 45 -1.99 -26.00 13.94
C HIS A 45 -2.88 -27.01 13.20
N GLU A 46 -4.19 -26.94 13.39
CA GLU A 46 -5.20 -27.74 12.69
C GLU A 46 -5.49 -27.24 11.25
N LYS A 47 -4.80 -26.18 10.79
CA LYS A 47 -5.03 -25.51 9.49
C LYS A 47 -6.45 -24.93 9.33
N ARG A 48 -7.07 -24.54 10.44
CA ARG A 48 -8.40 -23.93 10.49
C ARG A 48 -8.27 -22.43 10.77
N SER A 49 -7.79 -21.70 9.77
CA SER A 49 -7.43 -20.28 9.91
C SER A 49 -8.62 -19.39 10.27
N SER A 50 -9.80 -19.63 9.68
CA SER A 50 -11.04 -18.91 9.99
C SER A 50 -11.49 -19.06 11.45
N ASP A 51 -11.44 -20.29 11.97
CA ASP A 51 -11.77 -20.57 13.38
C ASP A 51 -10.74 -19.95 14.33
N ALA A 52 -9.46 -19.91 13.93
CA ALA A 52 -8.43 -19.21 14.67
C ALA A 52 -8.69 -17.71 14.74
N GLY A 53 -9.10 -17.09 13.62
CA GLY A 53 -9.49 -15.68 13.57
C GLY A 53 -10.64 -15.37 14.53
N ASN A 54 -11.70 -16.19 14.50
CA ASN A 54 -12.84 -16.05 15.42
C ASN A 54 -12.42 -16.16 16.89
N ALA A 55 -11.53 -17.11 17.22
CA ALA A 55 -11.00 -17.23 18.57
C ALA A 55 -10.16 -16.00 18.99
N TYR A 56 -9.39 -15.40 18.08
CA TYR A 56 -8.66 -14.17 18.36
C TYR A 56 -9.60 -12.95 18.51
N LEU A 57 -10.72 -12.87 17.79
CA LEU A 57 -11.73 -11.82 18.01
C LEU A 57 -12.32 -11.89 19.41
N LEU A 58 -12.64 -13.10 19.88
CA LEU A 58 -13.11 -13.33 21.25
C LEU A 58 -12.05 -12.99 22.30
N GLU A 59 -10.77 -13.29 22.02
CA GLU A 59 -9.65 -12.84 22.86
C GLU A 59 -9.59 -11.31 22.94
N ALA A 60 -9.65 -10.62 21.80
CA ALA A 60 -9.58 -9.15 21.74
C ALA A 60 -10.71 -8.50 22.54
N GLY A 61 -11.95 -8.96 22.36
CA GLY A 61 -13.09 -8.46 23.14
C GLY A 61 -12.96 -8.69 24.65
N CYS A 62 -12.30 -9.77 25.09
CA CYS A 62 -12.00 -9.97 26.51
C CYS A 62 -10.93 -8.98 27.02
N ARG A 63 -9.94 -8.64 26.19
CA ARG A 63 -8.88 -7.68 26.54
C ARG A 63 -9.39 -6.25 26.63
N ASP A 64 -10.32 -5.88 25.76
CA ASP A 64 -10.97 -4.57 25.81
C ASP A 64 -11.71 -4.37 27.13
N VAL A 65 -12.46 -5.39 27.60
CA VAL A 65 -13.13 -5.36 28.90
C VAL A 65 -12.14 -5.24 30.07
N CYS A 66 -10.93 -5.80 29.92
CA CYS A 66 -9.86 -5.67 30.91
C CYS A 66 -9.11 -4.33 30.86
N ASN A 67 -9.52 -3.38 30.01
CA ASN A 67 -8.82 -2.12 29.76
C ASN A 67 -7.36 -2.34 29.27
N ASP A 68 -7.14 -3.40 28.49
CA ASP A 68 -5.85 -3.82 27.93
C ASP A 68 -5.80 -3.55 26.42
N ALA A 69 -6.06 -2.30 26.04
CA ALA A 69 -6.29 -1.87 24.66
C ALA A 69 -5.09 -2.14 23.72
N GLU A 70 -3.86 -1.97 24.20
CA GLU A 70 -2.65 -2.23 23.38
C GLU A 70 -2.57 -3.70 22.95
N ASN A 71 -2.80 -4.63 23.89
CA ASN A 71 -2.80 -6.05 23.58
C ASN A 71 -4.04 -6.47 22.80
N ALA A 72 -5.17 -5.77 22.96
CA ALA A 72 -6.35 -6.01 22.15
C ALA A 72 -6.09 -5.69 20.67
N VAL A 73 -5.51 -4.51 20.36
CA VAL A 73 -5.10 -4.13 18.98
C VAL A 73 -4.16 -5.18 18.37
N GLU A 74 -3.14 -5.60 19.11
CA GLU A 74 -2.21 -6.63 18.66
C GLU A 74 -2.88 -7.98 18.39
N THR A 75 -3.92 -8.30 19.17
CA THR A 75 -4.72 -9.51 18.97
C THR A 75 -5.64 -9.38 17.75
N LEU A 76 -6.24 -8.22 17.50
CA LEU A 76 -7.04 -7.95 16.31
C LEU A 76 -6.22 -8.08 15.02
N LYS A 77 -4.96 -7.63 15.03
CA LYS A 77 -4.05 -7.86 13.88
C LYS A 77 -3.83 -9.34 13.60
N LYS A 78 -3.58 -10.14 14.64
CA LYS A 78 -3.46 -11.60 14.52
C LYS A 78 -4.75 -12.27 14.04
N ALA A 79 -5.90 -11.75 14.44
CA ALA A 79 -7.19 -12.20 13.94
C ALA A 79 -7.32 -11.92 12.43
N ALA A 80 -7.00 -10.69 12.00
CA ALA A 80 -7.02 -10.31 10.59
C ALA A 80 -6.08 -11.17 9.73
N GLU A 81 -4.84 -11.41 10.17
CA GLU A 81 -3.91 -12.31 9.49
C GLU A 81 -4.46 -13.74 9.36
N ALA A 82 -5.15 -14.23 10.38
CA ALA A 82 -5.78 -15.54 10.34
C ALA A 82 -6.97 -15.59 9.37
N PHE A 83 -7.77 -14.53 9.27
CA PHE A 83 -8.85 -14.44 8.28
C PHE A 83 -8.32 -14.33 6.85
N ILE A 84 -7.26 -13.56 6.62
CA ILE A 84 -6.58 -13.50 5.31
C ILE A 84 -6.07 -14.90 4.92
N ALA A 85 -5.44 -15.61 5.87
CA ALA A 85 -4.97 -16.98 5.64
C ALA A 85 -6.10 -18.04 5.54
N GLY A 86 -7.34 -17.67 5.84
CA GLY A 86 -8.53 -18.50 5.70
C GLY A 86 -9.42 -18.11 4.52
N ASP A 87 -8.96 -17.18 3.66
CA ASP A 87 -9.71 -16.59 2.55
C ASP A 87 -11.00 -15.85 2.94
N ASP A 88 -11.17 -15.48 4.22
CA ASP A 88 -12.31 -14.72 4.74
C ASP A 88 -12.07 -13.20 4.64
N VAL A 89 -12.01 -12.69 3.41
CA VAL A 89 -11.62 -11.30 3.11
C VAL A 89 -12.52 -10.27 3.80
N HIS A 90 -13.84 -10.49 3.79
CA HIS A 90 -14.80 -9.55 4.41
C HIS A 90 -14.55 -9.38 5.90
N LEU A 91 -14.35 -10.49 6.61
CA LEU A 91 -14.13 -10.50 8.06
C LEU A 91 -12.75 -9.96 8.41
N ALA A 92 -11.74 -10.21 7.57
CA ALA A 92 -10.41 -9.58 7.69
C ALA A 92 -10.50 -8.05 7.63
N VAL A 93 -11.22 -7.51 6.64
CA VAL A 93 -11.38 -6.05 6.47
C VAL A 93 -12.12 -5.43 7.64
N GLU A 94 -13.19 -6.05 8.13
CA GLU A 94 -13.93 -5.58 9.30
C GLU A 94 -13.05 -5.56 10.56
N THR A 95 -12.29 -6.64 10.77
CA THR A 95 -11.36 -6.76 11.89
C THR A 95 -10.24 -5.72 11.83
N LEU A 96 -9.67 -5.45 10.65
CA LEU A 96 -8.65 -4.43 10.46
C LEU A 96 -9.20 -3.01 10.68
N LYS A 97 -10.44 -2.73 10.26
CA LYS A 97 -11.09 -1.45 10.54
C LYS A 97 -11.31 -1.24 12.04
N SER A 98 -11.72 -2.28 12.77
CA SER A 98 -11.82 -2.26 14.22
C SER A 98 -10.45 -2.01 14.87
N SER A 99 -9.41 -2.75 14.45
CA SER A 99 -8.02 -2.54 14.89
C SER A 99 -7.53 -1.10 14.65
N ALA A 100 -7.83 -0.53 13.49
CA ALA A 100 -7.46 0.84 13.16
C ALA A 100 -8.13 1.86 14.09
N ASN A 101 -9.42 1.71 14.37
CA ASN A 101 -10.16 2.60 15.26
C ASN A 101 -9.61 2.51 16.70
N SER A 102 -9.42 1.31 17.23
CA SER A 102 -8.83 1.12 18.57
C SER A 102 -7.39 1.66 18.65
N SER A 103 -6.61 1.53 17.56
CA SER A 103 -5.26 2.12 17.47
C SER A 103 -5.27 3.65 17.54
N ILE A 104 -6.27 4.30 16.91
CA ILE A 104 -6.46 5.75 16.97
C ILE A 104 -6.84 6.18 18.38
N GLU A 105 -7.70 5.42 19.07
CA GLU A 105 -8.11 5.72 20.46
C GLU A 105 -6.92 5.70 21.43
N ILE A 106 -6.00 4.74 21.29
CA ILE A 106 -4.75 4.70 22.07
C ILE A 106 -3.67 5.68 21.58
N ARG A 107 -3.98 6.48 20.53
CA ARG A 107 -3.08 7.45 19.89
C ARG A 107 -1.82 6.83 19.24
N ASP A 108 -1.91 5.56 18.86
CA ASP A 108 -0.87 4.87 18.09
C ASP A 108 -1.20 4.94 16.59
N TYR A 109 -0.87 6.08 15.99
CA TYR A 109 -1.17 6.36 14.58
C TYR A 109 -0.41 5.44 13.63
N ARG A 110 0.78 4.97 14.00
CA ARG A 110 1.56 4.02 13.19
C ARG A 110 0.83 2.68 13.05
N LYS A 111 0.30 2.13 14.15
CA LYS A 111 -0.47 0.88 14.10
C LYS A 111 -1.80 1.07 13.38
N ALA A 112 -2.43 2.23 13.52
CA ALA A 112 -3.66 2.56 12.80
C ALA A 112 -3.41 2.62 11.28
N ALA A 113 -2.37 3.37 10.86
CA ALA A 113 -1.97 3.50 9.46
C ALA A 113 -1.66 2.15 8.83
N HIS A 114 -0.93 1.29 9.54
CA HIS A 114 -0.63 -0.06 9.05
C HIS A 114 -1.89 -0.90 8.85
N SER A 115 -2.86 -0.85 9.77
CA SER A 115 -4.12 -1.60 9.62
C SER A 115 -4.91 -1.13 8.39
N ILE A 116 -4.94 0.18 8.15
CA ILE A 116 -5.61 0.79 6.98
C ILE A 116 -4.86 0.45 5.68
N HIS A 117 -3.53 0.47 5.71
CA HIS A 117 -2.69 0.09 4.57
C HIS A 117 -2.96 -1.35 4.13
N VAL A 118 -3.06 -2.30 5.07
CA VAL A 118 -3.40 -3.69 4.75
C VAL A 118 -4.79 -3.80 4.12
N VAL A 119 -5.78 -3.04 4.62
CA VAL A 119 -7.11 -2.97 3.99
C VAL A 119 -7.02 -2.45 2.54
N ALA A 120 -6.19 -1.45 2.29
CA ALA A 120 -5.98 -0.91 0.95
C ALA A 120 -5.38 -1.97 0.00
N TYR A 121 -4.39 -2.74 0.46
CA TYR A 121 -3.81 -3.86 -0.31
C TYR A 121 -4.82 -4.96 -0.62
N ILE A 122 -5.68 -5.30 0.34
CA ILE A 122 -6.76 -6.25 0.12
C ILE A 122 -7.67 -5.74 -1.01
N TYR A 123 -8.09 -4.48 -0.97
CA TYR A 123 -8.90 -3.91 -2.05
C TYR A 123 -8.16 -3.81 -3.38
N LEU A 124 -6.85 -3.60 -3.37
CA LEU A 124 -6.04 -3.53 -4.60
C LEU A 124 -5.97 -4.89 -5.32
N SER A 125 -6.05 -5.99 -4.58
CA SER A 125 -6.11 -7.34 -5.16
C SER A 125 -7.41 -7.65 -5.91
N ASP A 126 -8.47 -6.86 -5.68
CA ASP A 126 -9.74 -6.95 -6.39
C ASP A 126 -9.88 -5.77 -7.35
N SER A 127 -9.84 -6.05 -8.66
CA SER A 127 -9.93 -5.04 -9.72
C SER A 127 -11.19 -4.16 -9.64
N ASN A 128 -12.26 -4.62 -8.99
CA ASN A 128 -13.48 -3.84 -8.82
C ASN A 128 -13.38 -2.77 -7.72
N ASN A 129 -12.34 -2.81 -6.89
CA ASN A 129 -12.22 -2.03 -5.66
C ASN A 129 -11.04 -1.04 -5.64
N LEU A 130 -10.52 -0.65 -6.81
CA LEU A 130 -9.42 0.31 -6.94
C LEU A 130 -9.71 1.67 -6.28
N GLY A 131 -10.91 2.24 -6.47
CA GLY A 131 -11.29 3.52 -5.86
C GLY A 131 -11.29 3.49 -4.32
N PRO A 132 -11.96 2.51 -3.68
CA PRO A 132 -11.82 2.26 -2.25
C PRO A 132 -10.37 2.02 -1.79
N ALA A 133 -9.54 1.32 -2.58
CA ALA A 133 -8.12 1.12 -2.25
C ALA A 133 -7.37 2.45 -2.15
N CYS A 134 -7.48 3.31 -3.16
CA CYS A 134 -6.83 4.63 -3.19
C CYS A 134 -7.19 5.47 -1.96
N ARG A 135 -8.48 5.56 -1.61
CA ARG A 135 -8.94 6.31 -0.42
C ARG A 135 -8.35 5.80 0.90
N ASN A 136 -8.15 4.49 1.02
CA ASN A 136 -7.52 3.92 2.21
C ASN A 136 -6.01 4.20 2.22
N PHE A 137 -5.33 4.14 1.07
CA PHE A 137 -3.92 4.54 0.99
C PHE A 137 -3.71 6.02 1.32
N GLU A 138 -4.59 6.92 0.86
CA GLU A 138 -4.52 8.36 1.20
C GLU A 138 -4.62 8.56 2.71
N ARG A 139 -5.62 7.93 3.34
CA ARG A 139 -5.81 7.99 4.78
C ARG A 139 -4.61 7.39 5.55
N ALA A 140 -4.03 6.31 5.05
CA ALA A 140 -2.83 5.71 5.65
C ALA A 140 -1.61 6.63 5.51
N ALA A 141 -1.43 7.27 4.35
CA ALA A 141 -0.35 8.21 4.10
C ALA A 141 -0.40 9.41 5.06
N ASP A 142 -1.58 9.98 5.27
CA ASP A 142 -1.78 11.09 6.21
C ASP A 142 -1.40 10.71 7.64
N LEU A 143 -1.80 9.52 8.10
CA LEU A 143 -1.46 9.01 9.42
C LEU A 143 0.05 8.71 9.57
N TYR A 144 0.69 8.16 8.53
CA TYR A 144 2.13 7.95 8.55
C TYR A 144 2.90 9.26 8.57
N ARG A 145 2.44 10.28 7.85
CA ARG A 145 3.06 11.61 7.88
C ARG A 145 2.92 12.27 9.25
N GLN A 146 1.77 12.12 9.92
CA GLN A 146 1.59 12.59 11.31
C GLN A 146 2.56 11.94 12.30
N ASP A 147 2.93 10.68 12.07
CA ASP A 147 3.89 9.94 12.89
C ASP A 147 5.35 10.13 12.44
N ASN A 148 5.63 11.08 11.54
CA ASN A 148 6.94 11.31 10.90
C ASN A 148 7.52 10.08 10.17
N ALA A 149 6.68 9.11 9.80
CA ALA A 149 7.06 7.94 9.03
C ALA A 149 7.00 8.24 7.52
N ILE A 150 7.82 9.19 7.06
CA ILE A 150 7.78 9.74 5.69
C ILE A 150 7.95 8.66 4.62
N PHE A 151 8.89 7.73 4.80
CA PHE A 151 9.11 6.61 3.87
C PHE A 151 7.83 5.78 3.63
N LEU A 152 7.08 5.48 4.70
CA LEU A 152 5.83 4.72 4.60
C LEU A 152 4.70 5.56 3.97
N ALA A 153 4.66 6.86 4.23
CA ALA A 153 3.71 7.76 3.59
C ALA A 153 3.95 7.84 2.07
N VAL A 154 5.22 7.98 1.65
CA VAL A 154 5.62 7.98 0.24
C VAL A 154 5.26 6.67 -0.43
N ALA A 155 5.48 5.53 0.23
CA ALA A 155 5.09 4.22 -0.29
C ALA A 155 3.57 4.11 -0.55
N CYS A 156 2.74 4.65 0.35
CA CYS A 156 1.28 4.72 0.13
C CYS A 156 0.92 5.63 -1.06
N ILE A 157 1.54 6.80 -1.19
CA ILE A 157 1.30 7.72 -2.32
C ILE A 157 1.69 7.06 -3.64
N LYS A 158 2.83 6.36 -3.66
CA LYS A 158 3.30 5.61 -4.83
C LYS A 158 2.29 4.55 -5.24
N ALA A 159 1.75 3.76 -4.30
CA ALA A 159 0.74 2.74 -4.61
C ALA A 159 -0.53 3.33 -5.27
N ILE A 160 -0.95 4.53 -4.85
CA ILE A 160 -2.07 5.24 -5.48
C ILE A 160 -1.68 5.66 -6.91
N ALA A 161 -0.49 6.23 -7.10
CA ALA A 161 0.00 6.65 -8.41
C ALA A 161 0.13 5.46 -9.38
N ASP A 162 0.70 4.35 -8.93
CA ASP A 162 0.82 3.09 -9.67
C ASP A 162 -0.57 2.59 -10.11
N THR A 163 -1.57 2.68 -9.22
CA THR A 163 -2.96 2.34 -9.55
C THR A 163 -3.50 3.24 -10.65
N HIS A 164 -3.25 4.56 -10.60
CA HIS A 164 -3.69 5.49 -11.65
C HIS A 164 -3.06 5.23 -13.01
N ILE A 165 -1.80 4.77 -13.06
CA ILE A 165 -1.17 4.34 -14.33
C ILE A 165 -1.96 3.16 -14.93
N ILE A 166 -2.34 2.17 -14.11
CA ILE A 166 -3.03 0.95 -14.58
C ILE A 166 -4.41 1.28 -15.15
N VAL A 167 -5.12 2.27 -14.59
CA VAL A 167 -6.41 2.76 -15.12
C VAL A 167 -6.25 3.81 -16.23
N GLU A 168 -5.02 4.03 -16.73
CA GLU A 168 -4.65 4.99 -17.77
C GLU A 168 -4.95 6.48 -17.43
N ASP A 169 -5.09 6.80 -16.13
CA ASP A 169 -5.24 8.18 -15.65
C ASP A 169 -3.85 8.80 -15.38
N TYR A 170 -3.09 9.01 -16.46
CA TYR A 170 -1.72 9.52 -16.39
C TYR A 170 -1.63 10.94 -15.82
N GLU A 171 -2.69 11.74 -15.92
CA GLU A 171 -2.70 13.10 -15.38
C GLU A 171 -2.68 13.07 -13.84
N GLN A 172 -3.49 12.19 -13.25
CA GLN A 172 -3.52 12.03 -11.80
C GLN A 172 -2.28 11.30 -11.28
N ALA A 173 -1.79 10.28 -12.00
CA ALA A 173 -0.54 9.60 -11.66
C ALA A 173 0.63 10.58 -11.56
N ASN A 174 0.78 11.49 -12.54
CA ASN A 174 1.80 12.53 -12.53
C ASN A 174 1.74 13.41 -11.27
N LYS A 175 0.55 13.94 -10.93
CA LYS A 175 0.37 14.78 -9.74
C LYS A 175 0.74 14.04 -8.45
N LEU A 176 0.43 12.75 -8.37
CA LEU A 176 0.74 11.91 -7.21
C LEU A 176 2.24 11.61 -7.10
N TYR A 177 2.95 11.34 -8.20
CA TYR A 177 4.41 11.19 -8.15
C TYR A 177 5.13 12.51 -7.82
N GLU A 178 4.63 13.65 -8.29
CA GLU A 178 5.14 14.96 -7.83
C GLU A 178 4.94 15.14 -6.32
N LEU A 179 3.78 14.71 -5.79
CA LEU A 179 3.53 14.75 -4.35
C LEU A 179 4.45 13.77 -3.59
N ALA A 180 4.68 12.57 -4.12
CA ALA A 180 5.60 11.59 -3.55
C ALA A 180 7.03 12.13 -3.49
N ALA A 181 7.52 12.73 -4.59
CA ALA A 181 8.82 13.37 -4.64
C ALA A 181 8.95 14.51 -3.62
N LYS A 182 7.96 15.40 -3.55
CA LYS A 182 7.94 16.50 -2.55
C LYS A 182 7.94 15.99 -1.12
N THR A 183 7.18 14.94 -0.84
CA THR A 183 7.08 14.33 0.49
C THR A 183 8.38 13.61 0.85
N ALA A 184 9.02 12.94 -0.11
CA ALA A 184 10.31 12.27 0.08
C ALA A 184 11.46 13.26 0.36
N LEU A 185 11.36 14.52 -0.09
CA LEU A 185 12.33 15.57 0.26
C LEU A 185 12.24 16.04 1.71
N GLU A 186 11.14 15.73 2.42
CA GLU A 186 10.98 16.06 3.84
C GLU A 186 11.93 15.24 4.74
N SER A 187 12.40 14.09 4.26
CA SER A 187 13.33 13.20 4.98
C SER A 187 14.64 13.04 4.22
N GLN A 188 15.77 13.12 4.93
CA GLN A 188 17.11 12.93 4.35
C GLN A 188 17.33 11.49 3.83
N ASP A 189 16.67 10.51 4.45
CA ASP A 189 16.83 9.09 4.11
C ASP A 189 16.21 8.73 2.75
N THR A 190 15.22 9.49 2.30
CA THR A 190 14.47 9.23 1.06
C THR A 190 14.86 10.13 -0.11
N VAL A 191 15.88 10.98 0.07
CA VAL A 191 16.32 11.94 -0.96
C VAL A 191 16.84 11.23 -2.20
N ASP A 192 17.56 10.12 -2.03
CA ASP A 192 18.13 9.37 -3.15
C ASP A 192 17.04 8.74 -4.04
N ASP A 193 15.89 8.38 -3.47
CA ASP A 193 14.76 7.79 -4.19
C ASP A 193 13.94 8.83 -4.99
N VAL A 194 14.13 10.13 -4.72
CA VAL A 194 13.39 11.22 -5.38
C VAL A 194 13.57 11.19 -6.89
N LYS A 195 14.76 10.79 -7.37
CA LYS A 195 15.06 10.69 -8.80
C LYS A 195 14.14 9.70 -9.52
N ASP A 196 13.76 8.60 -8.86
CA ASP A 196 12.92 7.57 -9.45
C ASP A 196 11.46 8.05 -9.53
N TYR A 197 10.98 8.76 -8.49
CA TYR A 197 9.66 9.39 -8.51
C TYR A 197 9.56 10.49 -9.58
N LEU A 198 10.60 11.31 -9.75
CA LEU A 198 10.64 12.34 -10.79
C LEU A 198 10.71 11.75 -12.20
N LEU A 199 11.40 10.63 -12.38
CA LEU A 199 11.38 9.87 -13.63
C LEU A 199 9.96 9.42 -13.97
N LEU A 200 9.28 8.73 -13.04
CA LEU A 200 7.91 8.25 -13.24
C LEU A 200 6.91 9.39 -13.47
N ALA A 201 7.06 10.51 -12.75
CA ALA A 201 6.26 11.73 -12.98
C ALA A 201 6.45 12.28 -14.41
N SER A 202 7.70 12.29 -14.89
CA SER A 202 8.04 12.76 -16.24
C SER A 202 7.48 11.85 -17.32
N LEU A 203 7.62 10.53 -17.16
CA LEU A 203 7.05 9.54 -18.08
C LEU A 203 5.53 9.62 -18.12
N SER A 204 4.88 9.74 -16.95
CA SER A 204 3.44 9.96 -16.86
C SER A 204 3.01 11.27 -17.55
N ALA A 205 3.84 12.33 -17.47
CA ALA A 205 3.57 13.58 -18.19
C ALA A 205 3.57 13.38 -19.71
N PHE A 206 4.53 12.62 -20.26
CA PHE A 206 4.57 12.32 -21.69
C PHE A 206 3.36 11.50 -22.15
N ALA A 207 2.92 10.54 -21.33
CA ALA A 207 1.76 9.70 -21.63
C ALA A 207 0.43 10.49 -21.73
N THR A 208 0.35 11.71 -21.18
CA THR A 208 -0.86 12.55 -21.28
C THR A 208 -1.08 13.19 -22.67
N GLN A 209 -0.20 12.97 -23.65
CA GLN A 209 -0.23 13.58 -25.00
C GLN A 209 -0.21 15.12 -25.04
N LYS A 210 -0.04 15.78 -23.89
CA LYS A 210 0.03 17.25 -23.76
C LYS A 210 1.50 17.70 -23.75
N GLU A 211 2.15 17.65 -24.92
CA GLU A 211 3.60 17.93 -25.08
C GLU A 211 4.07 19.22 -24.37
N TYR A 212 3.33 20.32 -24.52
CA TYR A 212 3.68 21.61 -23.91
C TYR A 212 3.69 21.56 -22.37
N LEU A 213 2.72 20.86 -21.77
CA LEU A 213 2.64 20.72 -20.32
C LEU A 213 3.75 19.80 -19.79
N ALA A 214 4.06 18.72 -20.52
CA ALA A 214 5.16 17.83 -20.18
C ALA A 214 6.50 18.58 -20.20
N GLN A 215 6.76 19.39 -21.23
CA GLN A 215 7.97 20.20 -21.30
C GLN A 215 8.10 21.18 -20.13
N GLY A 216 7.03 21.91 -19.81
CA GLY A 216 7.04 22.87 -18.69
C GLY A 216 7.32 22.20 -17.35
N LYS A 217 6.69 21.03 -17.11
CA LYS A 217 6.91 20.22 -15.89
C LYS A 217 8.33 19.69 -15.80
N ILE A 218 8.86 19.13 -16.88
CA ILE A 218 10.22 18.58 -16.90
C ILE A 218 11.24 19.69 -16.65
N GLN A 219 11.06 20.85 -17.26
CA GLN A 219 11.94 21.99 -16.99
C GLN A 219 11.91 22.36 -15.49
N ALA A 220 10.72 22.39 -14.87
CA ALA A 220 10.58 22.63 -13.44
C ALA A 220 11.21 21.53 -12.56
N TYR A 221 11.27 20.28 -13.01
CA TYR A 221 11.97 19.19 -12.30
C TYR A 221 13.49 19.30 -12.43
N MET A 222 13.98 19.81 -13.56
CA MET A 222 15.40 20.06 -13.81
C MET A 222 15.91 21.28 -13.04
N ASP A 223 15.03 22.23 -12.71
CA ASP A 223 15.36 23.38 -11.88
C ASP A 223 15.64 22.94 -10.43
N HIS A 224 16.59 23.63 -9.79
CA HIS A 224 17.19 23.27 -8.49
C HIS A 224 16.22 23.09 -7.30
N ASN A 225 14.93 23.40 -7.46
CA ASN A 225 13.93 23.35 -6.39
C ASN A 225 13.39 21.95 -6.09
N CYS A 226 13.50 20.99 -7.03
CA CYS A 226 12.90 19.66 -6.87
C CYS A 226 13.90 18.59 -6.44
N HIS A 227 15.13 18.60 -6.99
CA HIS A 227 16.23 17.79 -6.46
C HIS A 227 17.55 18.45 -6.91
N PRO A 228 18.51 18.72 -5.99
CA PRO A 228 19.67 19.57 -6.27
C PRO A 228 20.55 19.14 -7.45
N LYS A 229 20.41 17.89 -7.93
CA LYS A 229 21.23 17.28 -8.97
C LYS A 229 20.47 16.49 -10.04
N PHE A 230 19.13 16.59 -10.13
CA PHE A 230 18.34 15.71 -11.02
C PHE A 230 18.84 15.70 -12.47
N GLY A 231 19.10 16.87 -13.05
CA GLY A 231 19.61 16.96 -14.43
C GLY A 231 20.98 16.30 -14.68
N SER A 232 21.76 16.04 -13.63
CA SER A 232 23.05 15.34 -13.75
C SER A 232 22.94 13.82 -13.62
N THR A 233 21.82 13.32 -13.11
CA THR A 233 21.58 11.88 -12.93
C THR A 233 21.28 11.20 -14.27
N SER A 234 21.43 9.87 -14.31
CA SER A 234 21.07 9.04 -15.47
C SER A 234 19.61 9.20 -15.85
N GLU A 235 18.73 9.31 -14.84
CA GLU A 235 17.29 9.46 -15.00
C GLU A 235 16.94 10.83 -15.60
N GLY A 236 17.54 11.92 -15.12
CA GLY A 236 17.30 13.26 -15.69
C GLY A 236 17.82 13.40 -17.13
N LYS A 237 18.98 12.80 -17.43
CA LYS A 237 19.49 12.72 -18.81
C LYS A 237 18.52 11.95 -19.70
N PHE A 238 18.05 10.79 -19.24
CA PHE A 238 17.10 9.95 -19.95
C PHE A 238 15.79 10.69 -20.27
N VAL A 239 15.19 11.38 -19.29
CA VAL A 239 13.99 12.21 -19.49
C VAL A 239 14.22 13.30 -20.54
N THR A 240 15.39 13.93 -20.54
CA THR A 240 15.75 14.96 -21.53
C THR A 240 15.86 14.39 -22.94
N TYR A 241 16.45 13.20 -23.08
CA TYR A 241 16.52 12.50 -24.37
C TYR A 241 15.15 12.07 -24.89
N ILE A 242 14.26 11.55 -24.02
CA ILE A 242 12.88 11.24 -24.37
C ILE A 242 12.15 12.50 -24.83
N LEU A 243 12.26 13.62 -24.09
CA LEU A 243 11.62 14.89 -24.47
C LEU A 243 12.02 15.33 -25.88
N ASN A 244 13.30 15.23 -26.22
CA ASN A 244 13.80 15.59 -27.55
C ASN A 244 13.32 14.63 -28.64
N SER A 245 13.22 13.33 -28.33
CA SER A 245 12.74 12.30 -29.26
C SER A 245 11.24 12.45 -29.55
N VAL A 246 10.44 12.75 -28.50
CA VAL A 246 9.00 13.06 -28.61
C VAL A 246 8.79 14.31 -29.48
N LYS A 247 9.53 15.40 -29.21
CA LYS A 247 9.46 16.64 -30.02
C LYS A 247 9.84 16.43 -31.48
N ALA A 248 10.84 15.58 -31.74
CA ALA A 248 11.28 15.26 -33.08
C ALA A 248 10.40 14.21 -33.78
N ARG A 249 9.44 13.60 -33.06
CA ARG A 249 8.63 12.44 -33.50
C ARG A 249 9.49 11.34 -34.14
N ASN A 250 10.60 11.01 -33.47
CA ASN A 250 11.55 10.04 -33.97
C ASN A 250 11.53 8.78 -33.10
N GLY A 251 10.73 7.79 -33.51
CA GLY A 251 10.61 6.50 -32.82
C GLY A 251 11.95 5.73 -32.73
N VAL A 252 12.77 5.79 -33.78
CA VAL A 252 14.09 5.11 -33.80
C VAL A 252 15.03 5.67 -32.72
N ALA A 253 15.02 6.99 -32.53
CA ALA A 253 15.82 7.63 -31.49
C ALA A 253 15.30 7.31 -30.08
N PHE A 254 13.97 7.18 -29.94
CA PHE A 254 13.34 6.77 -28.69
C PHE A 254 13.73 5.33 -28.31
N ASP A 255 13.63 4.37 -29.24
CA ASP A 255 13.97 2.97 -28.99
C ASP A 255 15.44 2.78 -28.57
N GLN A 256 16.36 3.45 -29.26
CA GLN A 256 17.79 3.44 -28.92
C GLN A 256 18.05 4.00 -27.53
N CYS A 257 17.31 5.05 -27.14
CA CYS A 257 17.42 5.65 -25.82
C CYS A 257 16.93 4.69 -24.73
N VAL A 258 15.79 4.03 -24.96
CA VAL A 258 15.21 3.03 -24.06
C VAL A 258 16.14 1.84 -23.89
N GLU A 259 16.74 1.33 -24.97
CA GLU A 259 17.70 0.22 -24.90
C GLU A 259 18.96 0.62 -24.11
N THR A 260 19.48 1.82 -24.36
CA THR A 260 20.63 2.34 -23.60
C THR A 260 20.31 2.46 -22.12
N TYR A 261 19.10 2.91 -21.76
CA TYR A 261 18.67 3.02 -20.37
C TYR A 261 18.47 1.65 -19.71
N ARG A 262 17.88 0.67 -20.41
CA ARG A 262 17.75 -0.72 -19.94
C ARG A 262 19.08 -1.38 -19.59
N ASN A 263 20.15 -1.00 -20.29
CA ASN A 263 21.50 -1.52 -20.00
C ASN A 263 22.13 -0.89 -18.75
N VAL A 264 21.67 0.30 -18.35
CA VAL A 264 22.23 1.07 -17.22
C VAL A 264 21.39 0.89 -15.95
N ALA A 265 20.08 0.75 -16.09
CA ALA A 265 19.13 0.67 -14.98
C ALA A 265 18.09 -0.44 -15.21
N GLN A 266 17.64 -1.06 -14.13
CA GLN A 266 16.54 -2.02 -14.17
C GLN A 266 15.23 -1.28 -14.47
N VAL A 267 14.51 -1.76 -15.48
CA VAL A 267 13.21 -1.20 -15.86
C VAL A 267 12.12 -2.05 -15.22
N ASP A 268 11.37 -1.44 -14.30
CA ASP A 268 10.20 -2.03 -13.67
C ASP A 268 9.03 -2.15 -14.66
N ASP A 269 8.08 -3.06 -14.38
CA ASP A 269 6.92 -3.33 -15.24
C ASP A 269 6.09 -2.06 -15.54
N LEU A 270 5.92 -1.18 -14.55
CA LEU A 270 5.21 0.10 -14.72
C LEU A 270 5.97 1.08 -15.64
N THR A 271 7.30 1.13 -15.51
CA THR A 271 8.14 1.95 -16.37
C THR A 271 8.07 1.43 -17.81
N ALA A 272 8.07 0.11 -18.00
CA ALA A 272 7.87 -0.50 -19.31
C ALA A 272 6.50 -0.14 -19.92
N LEU A 273 5.42 -0.22 -19.13
CA LEU A 273 4.06 0.14 -19.56
C LEU A 273 3.97 1.61 -20.01
N LEU A 274 4.57 2.53 -19.25
CA LEU A 274 4.62 3.95 -19.63
C LEU A 274 5.44 4.18 -20.91
N LEU A 275 6.56 3.49 -21.06
CA LEU A 275 7.41 3.61 -22.25
C LEU A 275 6.72 3.07 -23.50
N GLU A 276 6.00 1.95 -23.40
CA GLU A 276 5.17 1.42 -24.48
C GLU A 276 4.12 2.44 -24.90
N LYS A 277 3.41 3.04 -23.93
CA LYS A 277 2.42 4.09 -24.21
C LYS A 277 3.02 5.31 -24.91
N ILE A 278 4.22 5.73 -24.50
CA ILE A 278 4.93 6.85 -25.15
C ILE A 278 5.34 6.48 -26.58
N GLY A 279 5.78 5.24 -26.82
CA GLY A 279 6.08 4.73 -28.15
C GLY A 279 4.86 4.81 -29.07
N GLU A 280 3.70 4.33 -28.61
CA GLU A 280 2.43 4.44 -29.36
C GLU A 280 2.07 5.89 -29.73
N ILE A 281 2.34 6.84 -28.82
CA ILE A 281 2.07 8.26 -29.04
C ILE A 281 3.00 8.84 -30.11
N ILE A 282 4.27 8.44 -30.14
CA ILE A 282 5.27 8.91 -31.10
C ILE A 282 4.95 8.37 -32.51
N ASP A 283 4.60 7.08 -32.60
CA ASP A 283 4.31 6.41 -33.86
C ASP A 283 2.94 6.83 -34.45
N GLY A 284 2.09 7.45 -33.62
CA GLY A 284 0.85 8.09 -34.04
C GLY A 284 -0.22 7.08 -34.42
N GLU A 285 -0.95 6.57 -33.43
CA GLU A 285 -2.23 5.83 -33.54
C GLU A 285 -2.44 5.11 -34.90
N HIS A 286 -1.58 4.13 -35.19
CA HIS A 286 -1.89 3.09 -36.15
C HIS A 286 -1.70 1.73 -35.47
N PRO A 287 -2.74 0.88 -35.42
CA PRO A 287 -2.57 -0.50 -34.98
C PRO A 287 -1.76 -1.22 -36.05
N CYS A 288 -0.44 -1.25 -35.90
CA CYS A 288 0.42 -2.19 -36.59
C CYS A 288 0.44 -3.46 -35.71
N ALA A 289 -0.58 -4.29 -35.75
CA ALA A 289 -0.63 -5.42 -36.67
C ALA A 289 0.72 -6.16 -36.77
N THR A 290 0.70 -7.38 -36.21
CA THR A 290 1.56 -8.54 -36.56
C THR A 290 2.87 -8.66 -35.79
N ILE A 291 2.78 -9.25 -34.59
CA ILE A 291 3.86 -10.13 -34.12
C ILE A 291 3.74 -11.43 -34.91
N SER A 292 4.76 -11.70 -35.72
CA SER A 292 5.06 -13.03 -36.29
C SER A 292 5.93 -13.79 -35.31
#